data_AF-A0A4Q1B408-F1
#
_entry.id   AF-A0A4Q1B408-F1
#
_cell.length_a   1.000
_cell.length_b   1.000
_cell.length_c   1.000
_cell.angle_alpha   90.00
_cell.angle_beta   90.00
_cell.angle_gamma   90.00
#
_symmetry.space_group_name_H-M   'P 1'
#
loop_
_entity.id
_entity.type
_entity.pdbx_description
1 polymer ?
#
loop_
_entity_poly.entity_id
_entity_poly.type
_entity_poly.pdbx_seq_one_letter_code
_entity_poly.pdbx_strand_id
1 'polypeptide(L)'
;MKTISISQKIKVIGSLLILSIFFVISVTIFLNNKNKKDATIINIAGKQRMLTQRITKNIFYLYQIKENDFSEIEKARKEFNQGLSTLIKGNDLLKISKAPTKELETQMLKVMNLWKNFEKNVIDFQKALLEKDSDKLNSIILFIASSNNELLKEVDKIVSLYTSYIEEKTEFIKKFQYSSLAIMFLLALYSIFQLKRIEKNAREFIEKSKKITSSNIEDIQPINVNTEKEFVEVADNLNSFINKVSSAMNYSQTALEQSKKASKKLESLTEEFDSLIIELENKSDVIKDLDRSEDIMIESTDDLLKTTKKLQSLKTQLDNLLKNFSKENTN
;
A
#
# COMPACT_ATOMS: atom_id res chain seq x y z
N MET A 1 25.96 -2.02 0.20
CA MET A 1 24.49 -2.16 0.38
C MET A 1 23.88 -2.49 -0.98
N LYS A 2 22.98 -3.47 -1.07
CA LYS A 2 22.32 -3.82 -2.34
C LYS A 2 21.37 -2.67 -2.71
N THR A 3 21.61 -1.99 -3.83
CA THR A 3 20.74 -0.90 -4.29
C THR A 3 19.40 -1.48 -4.73
N ILE A 4 18.31 -0.87 -4.25
CA ILE A 4 16.94 -1.31 -4.56
C ILE A 4 16.52 -0.66 -5.87
N SER A 5 15.85 -1.43 -6.71
CA SER A 5 15.34 -0.97 -8.01
C SER A 5 14.18 0.03 -7.85
N ILE A 6 14.07 1.00 -8.76
CA ILE A 6 12.93 1.94 -8.84
C ILE A 6 11.61 1.16 -8.92
N SER A 7 11.56 0.16 -9.81
CA SER A 7 10.37 -0.69 -10.00
C SER A 7 9.99 -1.41 -8.70
N GLN A 8 10.98 -1.92 -7.97
CA GLN A 8 10.74 -2.58 -6.67
C GLN A 8 10.17 -1.59 -5.63
N LYS A 9 10.74 -0.39 -5.51
CA LYS A 9 10.23 0.64 -4.59
C LYS A 9 8.78 0.99 -4.90
N ILE A 10 8.45 1.24 -6.17
CA ILE A 10 7.10 1.60 -6.61
C ILE A 10 6.12 0.45 -6.35
N LYS A 11 6.48 -0.79 -6.70
CA LYS A 11 5.63 -1.98 -6.48
C LYS A 11 5.34 -2.21 -5.01
N VAL A 12 6.34 -2.09 -4.14
CA VAL A 12 6.16 -2.25 -2.69
C VAL A 12 5.22 -1.19 -2.12
N ILE A 13 5.45 0.08 -2.48
CA ILE A 13 4.60 1.19 -2.04
C ILE A 13 3.15 1.02 -2.51
N GLY A 14 2.96 0.74 -3.81
CA GLY A 14 1.62 0.56 -4.39
C GLY A 14 0.89 -0.66 -3.79
N SER A 15 1.59 -1.79 -3.67
CA SER A 15 1.03 -3.01 -3.06
C SER A 15 0.63 -2.79 -1.61
N LEU A 16 1.47 -2.10 -0.82
CA LEU A 16 1.18 -1.80 0.58
C LEU A 16 -0.07 -0.93 0.72
N LEU A 17 -0.21 0.12 -0.10
CA LEU A 17 -1.40 0.99 -0.09
C LEU A 17 -2.67 0.22 -0.46
N ILE A 18 -2.65 -0.54 -1.56
CA ILE A 18 -3.82 -1.29 -2.03
C ILE A 18 -4.24 -2.36 -1.01
N LEU A 19 -3.27 -3.09 -0.46
CA LEU A 19 -3.53 -4.12 0.55
C LEU A 19 -4.12 -3.50 1.83
N SER A 20 -3.61 -2.34 2.25
CA SER A 20 -4.12 -1.61 3.40
C SER A 20 -5.57 -1.16 3.20
N ILE A 21 -5.90 -0.59 2.03
CA ILE A 21 -7.27 -0.19 1.68
C ILE A 21 -8.20 -1.42 1.70
N PHE A 22 -7.80 -2.51 1.03
CA PHE A 22 -8.60 -3.73 0.99
C PHE A 22 -8.83 -4.31 2.39
N PHE A 23 -7.82 -4.30 3.25
CA PHE A 23 -7.92 -4.75 4.62
C PHE A 23 -8.93 -3.91 5.42
N VAL A 24 -8.83 -2.58 5.37
CA VAL A 24 -9.74 -1.66 6.07
C VAL A 24 -11.19 -1.85 5.60
N ILE A 25 -11.41 -1.99 4.29
CA ILE A 25 -12.74 -2.27 3.72
C ILE A 25 -13.28 -3.61 4.21
N SER A 26 -12.46 -4.67 4.14
CA SER A 26 -12.87 -6.02 4.55
C SER A 26 -13.26 -6.07 6.03
N VAL A 27 -12.44 -5.47 6.90
CA VAL A 27 -12.73 -5.37 8.34
C VAL A 27 -14.00 -4.55 8.57
N THR A 28 -14.17 -3.43 7.86
CA THR A 28 -15.37 -2.58 7.97
C THR A 28 -16.64 -3.35 7.59
N ILE A 29 -16.62 -4.08 6.47
CA ILE A 29 -17.76 -4.91 6.03
C ILE A 29 -18.04 -5.99 7.07
N PHE A 30 -17.02 -6.67 7.57
CA PHE A 30 -17.17 -7.71 8.59
C PHE A 30 -17.82 -7.17 9.88
N LEU A 31 -17.36 -6.02 10.38
CA LEU A 31 -17.91 -5.38 11.57
C LEU A 31 -19.33 -4.88 11.34
N ASN A 32 -19.62 -4.22 10.20
CA ASN A 32 -20.97 -3.76 9.87
C ASN A 32 -21.97 -4.90 9.70
N ASN A 33 -21.54 -6.05 9.15
CA ASN A 33 -22.40 -7.22 9.04
C ASN A 33 -22.83 -7.75 10.41
N LYS A 34 -21.97 -7.63 11.44
CA LYS A 34 -22.35 -7.93 12.83
C LYS A 34 -23.40 -6.96 13.38
N ASN A 35 -23.58 -5.76 12.82
CA ASN A 35 -24.55 -4.76 13.30
C ASN A 35 -25.92 -4.87 12.63
N LYS A 36 -26.07 -5.71 11.61
CA LYS A 36 -27.27 -5.77 10.77
C LYS A 36 -28.58 -6.05 11.52
N LYS A 37 -28.51 -6.67 12.70
CA LYS A 37 -29.66 -7.06 13.52
C LYS A 37 -29.84 -6.24 14.79
N ASP A 38 -28.97 -5.27 15.04
CA ASP A 38 -28.96 -4.48 16.27
C ASP A 38 -30.30 -3.73 16.48
N ALA A 39 -30.83 -3.09 15.42
CA ALA A 39 -32.13 -2.43 15.47
C ALA A 39 -33.31 -3.39 15.73
N THR A 40 -33.24 -4.60 15.15
CA THR A 40 -34.26 -5.65 15.40
C THR A 40 -34.23 -6.11 16.85
N ILE A 41 -33.04 -6.32 17.41
CA ILE A 41 -32.84 -6.73 18.80
C ILE A 41 -33.39 -5.66 19.75
N ILE A 42 -33.06 -4.39 19.53
CA ILE A 42 -33.59 -3.26 20.32
C ILE A 42 -35.12 -3.20 20.23
N ASN A 43 -35.71 -3.41 19.05
CA ASN A 43 -37.16 -3.43 18.91
C ASN A 43 -37.80 -4.59 19.69
N ILE A 44 -37.22 -5.80 19.63
CA ILE A 44 -37.72 -6.96 20.40
C ILE A 44 -37.63 -6.68 21.90
N ALA A 45 -36.49 -6.19 22.39
CA ALA A 45 -36.30 -5.82 23.79
C ALA A 45 -37.26 -4.70 24.23
N GLY A 46 -37.41 -3.66 23.39
CA GLY A 46 -38.32 -2.55 23.63
C GLY A 46 -39.78 -2.98 23.71
N LYS A 47 -40.21 -3.90 22.84
CA LYS A 47 -41.55 -4.50 22.87
C LYS A 47 -41.83 -5.22 24.19
N GLN A 48 -40.83 -5.85 24.82
CA GLN A 48 -41.04 -6.53 26.09
C GLN A 48 -41.62 -5.59 27.16
N ARG A 49 -41.13 -4.34 27.25
CA ARG A 49 -41.67 -3.33 28.17
C ARG A 49 -43.15 -3.08 27.90
N MET A 50 -43.50 -2.80 26.65
CA MET A 50 -44.87 -2.54 26.23
C MET A 50 -45.78 -3.75 26.51
N LEU A 51 -45.29 -4.97 26.30
CA LEU A 51 -46.06 -6.19 26.53
C LEU A 51 -46.38 -6.41 28.01
N THR A 52 -45.42 -6.17 28.94
CA THR A 52 -45.72 -6.23 30.38
C THR A 52 -46.85 -5.28 30.76
N GLN A 53 -46.79 -4.03 30.27
CA GLN A 53 -47.81 -3.03 30.56
C GLN A 53 -49.14 -3.34 29.87
N ARG A 54 -49.12 -3.89 28.66
CA ARG A 54 -50.32 -4.31 27.94
C ARG A 54 -51.05 -5.43 28.67
N ILE A 55 -50.32 -6.41 29.22
CA ILE A 55 -50.89 -7.49 30.01
C ILE A 55 -51.53 -6.93 31.28
N THR A 56 -50.78 -6.13 32.04
CA THR A 56 -51.27 -5.46 33.26
C THR A 56 -52.53 -4.64 32.98
N LYS A 57 -52.51 -3.79 31.95
CA LYS A 57 -53.66 -2.95 31.55
C LYS A 57 -54.91 -3.79 31.27
N ASN A 58 -54.76 -4.86 30.49
CA ASN A 58 -55.90 -5.71 30.14
C ASN A 58 -56.44 -6.48 31.35
N ILE A 59 -55.58 -6.90 32.28
CA ILE A 59 -56.02 -7.53 33.53
C ILE A 59 -56.90 -6.58 34.35
N PHE A 60 -56.45 -5.34 34.57
CA PHE A 60 -57.25 -4.34 35.29
C PHE A 60 -58.56 -4.00 34.56
N TYR A 61 -58.51 -3.90 33.23
CA TYR A 61 -59.69 -3.63 32.41
C TYR A 61 -60.74 -4.75 32.55
N LEU A 62 -60.33 -6.01 32.34
CA LEU A 62 -61.22 -7.17 32.46
C LEU A 62 -61.75 -7.36 33.89
N TYR A 63 -60.92 -7.09 34.90
CA TYR A 63 -61.35 -7.10 36.29
C TYR A 63 -62.47 -6.07 36.55
N GLN A 64 -62.37 -4.88 35.95
CA GLN A 64 -63.37 -3.82 36.11
C GLN A 64 -64.69 -4.13 35.40
N ILE A 65 -64.63 -4.61 34.15
CA ILE A 65 -65.84 -4.87 33.35
C ILE A 65 -66.43 -6.26 33.60
N LYS A 66 -65.69 -7.15 34.26
CA LYS A 66 -66.07 -8.54 34.58
C LYS A 66 -66.39 -9.38 33.34
N GLU A 67 -65.66 -9.15 32.25
CA GLU A 67 -65.75 -9.92 31.01
C GLU A 67 -64.61 -10.93 30.87
N ASN A 68 -64.85 -12.00 30.11
CA ASN A 68 -63.95 -13.14 29.99
C ASN A 68 -63.24 -13.23 28.63
N ASP A 69 -63.03 -12.10 27.93
CA ASP A 69 -62.23 -12.07 26.70
C ASP A 69 -60.73 -11.92 27.02
N PHE A 70 -60.04 -13.06 27.10
CA PHE A 70 -58.61 -13.10 27.40
C PHE A 70 -57.71 -13.05 26.16
N SER A 71 -58.26 -12.84 24.96
CA SER A 71 -57.53 -12.94 23.69
C SER A 71 -56.29 -12.02 23.64
N GLU A 72 -56.43 -10.77 24.06
CA GLU A 72 -55.34 -9.79 24.10
C GLU A 72 -54.26 -10.13 25.13
N ILE A 73 -54.65 -10.65 26.29
CA ILE A 73 -53.71 -11.13 27.32
C ILE A 73 -52.89 -12.29 26.78
N GLU A 74 -53.55 -13.29 26.20
CA GLU A 74 -52.89 -14.48 25.66
C GLU A 74 -51.96 -14.16 24.49
N LYS A 75 -52.38 -13.26 23.60
CA LYS A 75 -51.53 -12.78 22.51
C LYS A 75 -50.28 -12.08 23.06
N ALA A 76 -50.45 -11.17 24.02
CA ALA A 76 -49.33 -10.45 24.63
C ALA A 76 -48.37 -11.37 25.40
N ARG A 77 -48.91 -12.34 26.15
CA ARG A 77 -48.15 -13.35 26.88
C ARG A 77 -47.31 -14.21 25.92
N LYS A 78 -47.90 -14.68 24.81
CA LYS A 78 -47.19 -15.44 23.76
C LYS A 78 -46.08 -14.61 23.10
N GLU A 79 -46.39 -13.37 22.71
CA GLU A 79 -45.39 -12.45 22.13
C GLU A 79 -44.24 -12.16 23.10
N PHE A 80 -44.52 -12.02 24.40
CA PHE A 80 -43.50 -11.80 25.42
C PHE A 80 -42.59 -13.02 25.56
N ASN A 81 -43.18 -14.21 25.71
CA ASN A 81 -42.44 -15.47 25.82
C ASN A 81 -41.52 -15.71 24.61
N GLN A 82 -42.04 -15.48 23.40
CA GLN A 82 -41.26 -15.63 22.16
C GLN A 82 -40.13 -14.60 22.08
N GLY A 83 -40.41 -13.35 22.44
CA GLY A 83 -39.42 -12.28 22.44
C GLY A 83 -38.30 -12.52 23.45
N LEU A 84 -38.63 -12.82 24.70
CA LEU A 84 -37.64 -13.12 25.75
C LEU A 84 -36.80 -14.36 25.40
N SER A 85 -37.43 -15.43 24.89
CA SER A 85 -36.70 -16.61 24.41
C SER A 85 -35.74 -16.29 23.27
N THR A 86 -36.16 -15.45 22.30
CA THR A 86 -35.31 -15.00 21.19
C THR A 86 -34.11 -14.21 21.69
N LEU A 87 -34.27 -13.34 22.69
CA LEU A 87 -33.17 -12.56 23.27
C LEU A 87 -32.17 -13.45 24.03
N ILE A 88 -32.65 -14.45 24.76
CA ILE A 88 -31.80 -15.35 25.56
C ILE A 88 -31.05 -16.34 24.65
N LYS A 89 -31.79 -17.09 23.83
CA LYS A 89 -31.27 -18.25 23.10
C LYS A 89 -30.82 -17.91 21.68
N GLY A 90 -31.20 -16.75 21.16
CA GLY A 90 -31.07 -16.42 19.75
C GLY A 90 -32.21 -17.01 18.92
N ASN A 91 -32.16 -16.73 17.61
CA ASN A 91 -33.08 -17.25 16.62
C ASN A 91 -32.39 -17.27 15.24
N ASP A 92 -32.12 -18.47 14.73
CA ASP A 92 -31.39 -18.67 13.46
C ASP A 92 -32.16 -18.14 12.24
N LEU A 93 -33.49 -18.28 12.24
CA LEU A 93 -34.35 -17.75 11.17
C LEU A 93 -34.26 -16.23 11.08
N LEU A 94 -34.20 -15.56 12.24
CA LEU A 94 -34.02 -14.11 12.32
C LEU A 94 -32.55 -13.67 12.22
N LYS A 95 -31.61 -14.64 12.22
CA LYS A 95 -30.15 -14.44 12.33
C LYS A 95 -29.75 -13.62 13.56
N ILE A 96 -30.44 -13.85 14.66
CA ILE A 96 -30.16 -13.22 15.96
C ILE A 96 -29.34 -14.21 16.78
N SER A 97 -28.13 -13.82 17.16
CA SER A 97 -27.32 -14.61 18.08
C SER A 97 -27.86 -14.54 19.50
N LYS A 98 -27.46 -15.50 20.34
CA LYS A 98 -27.69 -15.48 21.78
C LYS A 98 -27.14 -14.22 22.45
N ALA A 99 -27.50 -14.02 23.72
CA ALA A 99 -27.03 -12.90 24.54
C ALA A 99 -25.52 -12.65 24.37
N PRO A 100 -25.10 -11.42 23.99
CA PRO A 100 -23.71 -11.15 23.60
C PRO A 100 -22.76 -10.98 24.78
N THR A 101 -23.28 -10.71 25.99
CA THR A 101 -22.50 -10.52 27.21
C THR A 101 -23.08 -11.31 28.37
N LYS A 102 -22.24 -11.69 29.34
CA LYS A 102 -22.67 -12.36 30.58
C LYS A 102 -23.64 -11.51 31.40
N GLU A 103 -23.48 -10.20 31.35
CA GLU A 103 -24.36 -9.26 32.05
C GLU A 103 -25.78 -9.27 31.45
N LEU A 104 -25.89 -9.21 30.12
CA LEU A 104 -27.17 -9.33 29.42
C LEU A 104 -27.83 -10.69 29.70
N GLU A 105 -27.06 -11.78 29.64
CA GLU A 105 -27.56 -13.12 29.97
C GLU A 105 -28.12 -13.18 31.41
N THR A 106 -27.37 -12.66 32.38
CA THR A 106 -27.77 -12.62 33.80
C THR A 106 -29.05 -11.80 33.98
N GLN A 107 -29.13 -10.62 33.35
CA GLN A 107 -30.31 -9.76 33.44
C GLN A 107 -31.53 -10.42 32.81
N MET A 108 -31.39 -11.12 31.69
CA MET A 108 -32.48 -11.84 31.05
C MET A 108 -32.97 -13.02 31.90
N LEU A 109 -32.06 -13.77 32.55
CA LEU A 109 -32.44 -14.85 33.47
C LEU A 109 -33.21 -14.31 34.68
N LYS A 110 -32.81 -13.15 35.20
CA LYS A 110 -33.57 -12.46 36.27
C LYS A 110 -34.97 -12.10 35.82
N VAL A 111 -35.11 -11.48 34.64
CA VAL A 111 -36.43 -11.15 34.05
C VAL A 111 -37.26 -12.41 33.81
N MET A 112 -36.65 -13.50 33.32
CA MET A 112 -37.33 -14.78 33.12
C MET A 112 -37.90 -15.35 34.43
N ASN A 113 -37.15 -15.24 35.54
CA ASN A 113 -37.62 -15.69 36.84
C ASN A 113 -38.78 -14.82 37.38
N LEU A 114 -38.67 -13.49 37.28
CA LEU A 114 -39.74 -12.58 37.67
C LEU A 114 -41.00 -12.81 36.82
N TRP A 115 -40.80 -12.96 35.51
CA TRP A 115 -41.86 -13.22 34.56
C TRP A 115 -42.58 -14.54 34.85
N LYS A 116 -41.87 -15.61 35.22
CA LYS A 116 -42.51 -16.90 35.55
C LYS A 116 -43.53 -16.77 36.69
N ASN A 117 -43.20 -16.00 37.72
CA ASN A 117 -44.12 -15.72 38.83
C ASN A 117 -45.27 -14.80 38.40
N PHE A 118 -44.98 -13.78 37.60
CA PHE A 118 -45.98 -12.88 37.05
C PHE A 118 -46.98 -13.62 36.16
N GLU A 119 -46.49 -14.42 35.21
CA GLU A 119 -47.27 -15.22 34.26
C GLU A 119 -48.19 -16.21 34.96
N LYS A 120 -47.72 -16.85 36.05
CA LYS A 120 -48.58 -17.70 36.88
C LYS A 120 -49.81 -16.93 37.40
N ASN A 121 -49.61 -15.72 37.91
CA ASN A 121 -50.71 -14.88 38.39
C ASN A 121 -51.63 -14.41 37.25
N VAL A 122 -51.10 -14.19 36.04
CA VAL A 122 -51.93 -13.91 34.85
C VAL A 122 -52.87 -15.09 34.55
N ILE A 123 -52.36 -16.33 34.62
CA ILE A 123 -53.17 -17.54 34.39
C ILE A 123 -54.17 -17.76 35.52
N ASP A 124 -53.76 -17.57 36.76
CA ASP A 124 -54.63 -17.71 37.93
C ASP A 124 -55.73 -16.63 37.94
N PHE A 125 -55.46 -15.43 37.41
CA PHE A 125 -56.46 -14.37 37.20
C PHE A 125 -57.56 -14.83 36.25
N GLN A 126 -57.20 -15.41 35.09
CA GLN A 126 -58.16 -15.89 34.09
C GLN A 126 -59.10 -16.95 34.71
N LYS A 127 -58.54 -17.89 35.50
CA LYS A 127 -59.32 -18.91 36.21
C LYS A 127 -60.25 -18.31 37.25
N ALA A 128 -59.72 -17.44 38.12
CA ALA A 128 -60.50 -16.80 39.18
C ALA A 128 -61.63 -15.93 38.62
N LEU A 129 -61.44 -15.29 37.46
CA LEU A 129 -62.48 -14.51 36.80
C LEU A 129 -63.61 -15.39 36.25
N LEU A 130 -63.29 -16.55 35.67
CA LEU A 130 -64.27 -17.54 35.22
C LEU A 130 -65.06 -18.15 36.39
N GLU A 131 -64.36 -18.46 37.49
CA GLU A 131 -64.91 -19.05 38.72
C GLU A 131 -65.68 -18.01 39.57
N LYS A 132 -65.56 -16.72 39.26
CA LYS A 132 -66.09 -15.58 40.03
C LYS A 132 -65.58 -15.56 41.49
N ASP A 133 -64.38 -16.05 41.72
CA ASP A 133 -63.71 -16.07 43.03
C ASP A 133 -63.17 -14.67 43.37
N SER A 134 -63.97 -13.92 44.13
CA SER A 134 -63.69 -12.51 44.43
C SER A 134 -62.46 -12.32 45.34
N ASP A 135 -62.27 -13.22 46.32
CA ASP A 135 -61.14 -13.12 47.25
C ASP A 135 -59.81 -13.39 46.53
N LYS A 136 -59.80 -14.42 45.67
CA LYS A 136 -58.63 -14.74 44.86
C LYS A 136 -58.33 -13.65 43.83
N LEU A 137 -59.34 -13.10 43.16
CA LEU A 137 -59.16 -11.97 42.24
C LEU A 137 -58.52 -10.76 42.95
N ASN A 138 -59.03 -10.37 44.12
CA ASN A 138 -58.48 -9.24 44.88
C ASN A 138 -57.00 -9.46 45.24
N SER A 139 -56.65 -10.67 45.68
CA SER A 139 -55.26 -11.01 46.01
C SER A 139 -54.32 -10.92 44.79
N ILE A 140 -54.78 -11.40 43.61
CA ILE A 140 -54.00 -11.39 42.37
C ILE A 140 -53.83 -9.96 41.85
N ILE A 141 -54.87 -9.14 41.91
CA ILE A 141 -54.81 -7.73 41.48
C ILE A 141 -53.81 -6.94 42.33
N LEU A 142 -53.81 -7.11 43.66
CA LEU A 142 -52.81 -6.50 44.55
C LEU A 142 -51.39 -6.96 44.20
N PHE A 143 -51.19 -8.25 43.96
CA PHE A 143 -49.89 -8.79 43.53
C PHE A 143 -49.43 -8.17 42.21
N ILE A 144 -50.29 -8.14 41.18
CA ILE A 144 -49.96 -7.57 39.87
C ILE A 144 -49.65 -6.08 39.99
N ALA A 145 -50.43 -5.31 40.77
CA ALA A 145 -50.16 -3.91 41.03
C ALA A 145 -48.77 -3.67 41.63
N SER A 146 -48.41 -4.48 42.64
CA SER A 146 -47.13 -4.32 43.36
C SER A 146 -45.91 -4.78 42.55
N SER A 147 -46.07 -5.84 41.74
CA SER A 147 -44.98 -6.49 40.99
C SER A 147 -44.74 -5.92 39.60
N ASN A 148 -45.76 -5.29 38.97
CA ASN A 148 -45.67 -4.80 37.59
C ASN A 148 -44.51 -3.83 37.37
N ASN A 149 -44.31 -2.88 38.29
CA ASN A 149 -43.27 -1.87 38.17
C ASN A 149 -41.87 -2.45 38.34
N GLU A 150 -41.71 -3.48 39.19
CA GLU A 150 -40.45 -4.20 39.33
C GLU A 150 -40.11 -4.93 38.04
N LEU A 151 -41.06 -5.70 37.49
CA LEU A 151 -40.86 -6.40 36.23
C LEU A 151 -40.54 -5.43 35.09
N LEU A 152 -41.29 -4.32 34.97
CA LEU A 152 -41.03 -3.29 33.97
C LEU A 152 -39.61 -2.73 34.08
N LYS A 153 -39.17 -2.40 35.29
CA LYS A 153 -37.82 -1.87 35.56
C LYS A 153 -36.73 -2.85 35.13
N GLU A 154 -36.90 -4.13 35.44
CA GLU A 154 -35.90 -5.16 35.09
C GLU A 154 -35.87 -5.47 33.58
N VAL A 155 -37.02 -5.39 32.90
CA VAL A 155 -37.10 -5.46 31.44
C VAL A 155 -36.48 -4.21 30.78
N ASP A 156 -36.69 -3.03 31.35
CA ASP A 156 -36.09 -1.78 30.86
C ASP A 156 -34.57 -1.79 30.95
N LYS A 157 -34.03 -2.43 32.00
CA LYS A 157 -32.59 -2.66 32.12
C LYS A 157 -32.03 -3.53 30.98
N ILE A 158 -32.77 -4.52 30.47
CA ILE A 158 -32.34 -5.28 29.27
C ILE A 158 -32.18 -4.36 28.06
N VAL A 159 -33.13 -3.44 27.86
CA VAL A 159 -33.08 -2.49 26.74
C VAL A 159 -31.86 -1.59 26.88
N SER A 160 -31.66 -1.01 28.07
CA SER A 160 -30.52 -0.12 28.35
C SER A 160 -29.16 -0.80 28.15
N LEU A 161 -29.04 -2.06 28.59
CA LEU A 161 -27.82 -2.85 28.38
C LEU A 161 -27.56 -3.14 26.89
N TYR A 162 -28.60 -3.49 26.12
CA TYR A 162 -28.44 -3.69 24.68
C TYR A 162 -28.09 -2.40 23.95
N THR A 163 -28.72 -1.28 24.31
CA THR A 163 -28.42 0.03 23.73
C THR A 163 -26.95 0.36 23.96
N SER A 164 -26.48 0.26 25.21
CA SER A 164 -25.08 0.55 25.57
C SER A 164 -24.10 -0.35 24.81
N TYR A 165 -24.38 -1.66 24.74
CA TYR A 165 -23.56 -2.61 23.99
C TYR A 165 -23.48 -2.27 22.49
N ILE A 166 -24.59 -1.89 21.86
CA ILE A 166 -24.65 -1.52 20.44
C ILE A 166 -23.95 -0.19 20.19
N GLU A 167 -24.09 0.77 21.09
CA GLU A 167 -23.41 2.07 21.03
C GLU A 167 -21.89 1.91 21.15
N GLU A 168 -21.39 1.14 22.14
CA GLU A 168 -19.96 0.84 22.29
C GLU A 168 -19.37 0.16 21.05
N LYS A 169 -20.08 -0.84 20.51
CA LYS A 169 -19.71 -1.54 19.28
C LYS A 169 -19.65 -0.58 18.08
N THR A 170 -20.59 0.35 17.99
CA THR A 170 -20.63 1.37 16.92
C THR A 170 -19.52 2.40 17.09
N GLU A 171 -19.25 2.85 18.32
CA GLU A 171 -18.11 3.71 18.63
C GLU A 171 -16.78 3.07 18.26
N PHE A 172 -16.61 1.78 18.57
CA PHE A 172 -15.42 1.03 18.20
C PHE A 172 -15.18 1.05 16.69
N ILE A 173 -16.23 0.81 15.89
CA ILE A 173 -16.15 0.88 14.42
C ILE A 173 -15.73 2.27 13.96
N LYS A 174 -16.33 3.34 14.49
CA LYS A 174 -15.97 4.72 14.16
C LYS A 174 -14.53 5.04 14.52
N LYS A 175 -14.09 4.70 15.73
CA LYS A 175 -12.71 4.89 16.22
C LYS A 175 -11.70 4.14 15.33
N PHE A 176 -12.02 2.90 14.95
CA PHE A 176 -11.20 2.11 14.01
C PHE A 176 -11.11 2.79 12.64
N GLN A 177 -12.21 3.28 12.08
CA GLN A 177 -12.25 3.96 10.78
C GLN A 177 -11.43 5.25 10.78
N TYR A 178 -11.59 6.11 11.79
CA TYR A 178 -10.80 7.34 11.89
C TYR A 178 -9.31 7.07 12.08
N SER A 179 -8.96 6.10 12.93
CA SER A 179 -7.56 5.69 13.12
C SER A 179 -6.95 5.13 11.83
N SER A 180 -7.69 4.27 11.13
CA SER A 180 -7.27 3.70 9.85
C SER A 180 -7.08 4.78 8.78
N LEU A 181 -7.98 5.77 8.72
CA LEU A 181 -7.87 6.89 7.80
C LEU A 181 -6.61 7.73 8.07
N ALA A 182 -6.31 8.03 9.34
CA ALA A 182 -5.11 8.75 9.73
C ALA A 182 -3.84 7.99 9.33
N ILE A 183 -3.79 6.68 9.57
CA ILE A 183 -2.66 5.82 9.17
C ILE A 183 -2.51 5.78 7.64
N MET A 184 -3.61 5.59 6.91
CA MET A 184 -3.59 5.60 5.44
C MET A 184 -3.11 6.94 4.89
N PHE A 185 -3.48 8.06 5.52
CA PHE A 185 -3.00 9.39 5.14
C PHE A 185 -1.49 9.52 5.34
N LEU A 186 -0.95 9.05 6.47
CA LEU A 186 0.50 9.02 6.71
C LEU A 186 1.23 8.13 5.70
N LEU A 187 0.67 6.96 5.38
CA LEU A 187 1.21 6.08 4.34
C LEU A 187 1.20 6.72 2.96
N ALA A 188 0.14 7.46 2.61
CA ALA A 188 0.07 8.20 1.36
C ALA A 188 1.11 9.33 1.31
N LEU A 189 1.30 10.08 2.38
CA LEU A 189 2.35 11.10 2.48
C LEU A 189 3.75 10.50 2.34
N TYR A 190 4.02 9.38 3.03
CA TYR A 190 5.26 8.64 2.89
C TYR A 190 5.50 8.17 1.44
N SER A 191 4.45 7.69 0.78
CA SER A 191 4.48 7.25 -0.61
C SER A 191 4.85 8.41 -1.55
N ILE A 192 4.22 9.56 -1.39
CA ILE A 192 4.52 10.78 -2.15
C ILE A 192 5.96 11.23 -1.91
N PHE A 193 6.43 11.21 -0.66
CA PHE A 193 7.80 11.56 -0.31
C PHE A 193 8.81 10.64 -1.03
N GLN A 194 8.54 9.33 -1.06
CA GLN A 194 9.40 8.38 -1.77
C GLN A 194 9.41 8.60 -3.28
N LEU A 195 8.26 8.92 -3.89
CA LEU A 195 8.18 9.28 -5.31
C LEU A 195 8.98 10.55 -5.60
N LYS A 196 8.86 11.59 -4.77
CA LYS A 196 9.66 12.82 -4.90
C LYS A 196 11.17 12.55 -4.77
N ARG A 197 11.58 11.59 -3.93
CA ARG A 197 12.99 11.19 -3.82
C ARG A 197 13.50 10.54 -5.09
N ILE A 198 12.73 9.63 -5.68
CA ILE A 198 13.06 9.00 -6.97
C ILE A 198 13.16 10.07 -8.07
N GLU A 199 12.22 11.02 -8.12
CA GLU A 199 12.25 12.14 -9.06
C GLU A 199 13.52 12.97 -8.91
N LYS A 200 13.90 13.32 -7.67
CA LYS A 200 15.13 14.07 -7.40
C LYS A 200 16.38 13.30 -7.90
N ASN A 201 16.47 12.01 -7.60
CA ASN A 201 17.60 11.18 -8.01
C ASN A 201 17.69 11.07 -9.54
N ALA A 202 16.55 10.96 -10.23
CA ALA A 202 16.48 10.97 -11.69
C ALA A 202 17.00 12.30 -12.26
N ARG A 203 16.57 13.43 -11.71
CA ARG A 203 17.04 14.77 -12.12
C ARG A 203 18.55 14.92 -11.92
N GLU A 204 19.07 14.49 -10.78
CA GLU A 204 20.52 14.53 -10.50
C GLU A 204 21.32 13.65 -11.48
N PHE A 205 20.83 12.44 -11.77
CA PHE A 205 21.44 11.56 -12.76
C PHE A 205 21.46 12.20 -14.16
N ILE A 206 20.34 12.79 -14.59
CA ILE A 206 20.26 13.48 -15.88
C ILE A 206 21.23 14.67 -15.94
N GLU A 207 21.31 15.47 -14.87
CA GLU A 207 22.23 16.61 -14.81
C GLU A 207 23.70 16.17 -14.89
N LYS A 208 24.08 15.13 -14.14
CA LYS A 208 25.43 14.54 -14.20
C LYS A 208 25.75 13.99 -15.58
N SER A 209 24.80 13.30 -16.21
CA SER A 209 24.94 12.79 -17.59
C SER A 209 25.14 13.93 -18.60
N LYS A 210 24.37 15.04 -18.48
CA LYS A 210 24.53 16.23 -19.34
C LYS A 210 25.88 16.94 -19.17
N LYS A 211 26.47 16.93 -17.98
CA LYS A 211 27.81 17.53 -17.75
C LYS A 211 28.90 16.79 -18.53
N ILE A 212 28.77 15.48 -18.69
CA ILE A 212 29.74 14.67 -19.44
C ILE A 212 29.69 14.97 -20.92
N THR A 213 28.50 15.14 -21.49
CA THR A 213 28.35 15.44 -22.92
C THR A 213 28.75 16.87 -23.28
N SER A 214 28.90 17.75 -22.30
CA SER A 214 29.30 19.15 -22.48
C SER A 214 30.76 19.44 -22.12
N SER A 215 31.47 18.49 -21.51
CA SER A 215 32.87 18.65 -21.07
C SER A 215 33.85 18.13 -22.13
N ASN A 216 35.06 18.71 -22.16
CA ASN A 216 36.16 18.17 -22.96
C ASN A 216 36.58 16.81 -22.41
N ILE A 217 37.06 15.94 -23.31
CA ILE A 217 37.36 14.52 -23.04
C ILE A 217 38.43 14.34 -21.95
N GLU A 218 39.36 15.29 -21.87
CA GLU A 218 40.44 15.32 -20.88
C GLU A 218 39.94 15.61 -19.45
N ASP A 219 38.73 16.19 -19.30
CA ASP A 219 38.15 16.62 -18.03
C ASP A 219 36.92 15.79 -17.61
N ILE A 220 36.58 14.71 -18.33
CA ILE A 220 35.38 13.92 -18.04
C ILE A 220 35.57 13.16 -16.72
N GLN A 221 34.87 13.61 -15.69
CA GLN A 221 34.75 12.88 -14.43
C GLN A 221 33.71 11.76 -14.53
N PRO A 222 33.95 10.59 -13.92
CA PRO A 222 32.99 9.50 -13.91
C PRO A 222 31.69 9.91 -13.20
N ILE A 223 30.55 9.46 -13.76
CA ILE A 223 29.24 9.58 -13.11
C ILE A 223 29.28 8.74 -11.83
N ASN A 224 29.36 9.40 -10.68
CA ASN A 224 29.17 8.75 -9.39
C ASN A 224 27.74 8.98 -8.90
N VAL A 225 26.95 7.91 -8.91
CA VAL A 225 25.57 7.88 -8.43
C VAL A 225 25.41 6.63 -7.60
N ASN A 226 25.05 6.77 -6.32
CA ASN A 226 24.84 5.66 -5.39
C ASN A 226 23.38 5.63 -4.91
N THR A 227 22.45 5.63 -5.88
CA THR A 227 21.02 5.75 -5.62
C THR A 227 20.28 4.45 -5.96
N GLU A 228 19.33 4.48 -6.89
CA GLU A 228 18.62 3.31 -7.36
C GLU A 228 19.47 2.46 -8.30
N LYS A 229 19.22 1.15 -8.28
CA LYS A 229 20.00 0.17 -9.05
C LYS A 229 20.11 0.53 -10.53
N GLU A 230 19.00 0.94 -11.15
CA GLU A 230 18.94 1.30 -12.56
C GLU A 230 19.87 2.49 -12.87
N PHE A 231 19.95 3.50 -11.99
CA PHE A 231 20.85 4.64 -12.20
C PHE A 231 22.33 4.25 -12.04
N VAL A 232 22.64 3.38 -11.08
CA VAL A 232 24.00 2.84 -10.90
C VAL A 232 24.43 2.06 -12.14
N GLU A 233 23.59 1.16 -12.63
CA GLU A 233 23.90 0.31 -13.79
C GLU A 233 24.13 1.13 -15.07
N VAL A 234 23.30 2.17 -15.29
CA VAL A 234 23.52 3.09 -16.42
C VAL A 234 24.77 3.94 -16.22
N ALA A 235 25.03 4.43 -15.01
CA ALA A 235 26.25 5.17 -14.69
C ALA A 235 27.52 4.34 -14.96
N ASP A 236 27.55 3.08 -14.51
CA ASP A 236 28.67 2.16 -14.71
C ASP A 236 28.91 1.88 -16.21
N ASN A 237 27.84 1.67 -16.97
CA ASN A 237 27.93 1.47 -18.41
C ASN A 237 28.45 2.71 -19.14
N LEU A 238 27.96 3.91 -18.77
CA LEU A 238 28.45 5.17 -19.32
C LEU A 238 29.92 5.41 -18.96
N ASN A 239 30.31 5.16 -17.71
CA ASN A 239 31.70 5.27 -17.26
C ASN A 239 32.62 4.31 -18.03
N SER A 240 32.20 3.06 -18.24
CA SER A 240 32.93 2.08 -19.05
C SER A 240 33.10 2.53 -20.49
N PHE A 241 32.04 3.09 -21.09
CA PHE A 241 32.10 3.65 -22.44
C PHE A 241 33.07 4.83 -22.55
N ILE A 242 32.97 5.80 -21.63
CA ILE A 242 33.87 6.97 -21.56
C ILE A 242 35.32 6.52 -21.42
N ASN A 243 35.60 5.56 -20.52
CA ASN A 243 36.95 5.04 -20.31
C ASN A 243 37.52 4.39 -21.59
N LYS A 244 36.70 3.64 -22.34
CA LYS A 244 37.12 3.03 -23.61
C LYS A 244 37.40 4.08 -24.68
N VAL A 245 36.56 5.11 -24.80
CA VAL A 245 36.76 6.20 -25.77
C VAL A 245 38.00 7.02 -25.41
N SER A 246 38.15 7.40 -24.14
CA SER A 246 39.32 8.12 -23.64
C SER A 246 40.62 7.32 -23.86
N SER A 247 40.61 6.01 -23.57
CA SER A 247 41.74 5.13 -23.84
C SER A 247 42.10 5.08 -25.33
N ALA A 248 41.10 4.88 -26.21
CA ALA A 248 41.31 4.85 -27.65
C ALA A 248 41.89 6.17 -28.18
N MET A 249 41.42 7.30 -27.64
CA MET A 249 41.93 8.63 -27.98
C MET A 249 43.39 8.82 -27.52
N ASN A 250 43.74 8.39 -26.31
CA ASN A 250 45.11 8.48 -25.80
C ASN A 250 46.09 7.59 -26.60
N TYR A 251 45.69 6.35 -26.94
CA TYR A 251 46.48 5.50 -27.84
C TYR A 251 46.64 6.11 -29.23
N SER A 252 45.58 6.71 -29.77
CA SER A 252 45.62 7.41 -31.06
C SER A 252 46.56 8.61 -31.04
N GLN A 253 46.52 9.42 -29.97
CA GLN A 253 47.43 10.55 -29.77
C GLN A 253 48.88 10.09 -29.68
N THR A 254 49.16 9.06 -28.87
CA THR A 254 50.50 8.48 -28.74
C THR A 254 51.02 7.94 -30.09
N ALA A 255 50.18 7.21 -30.82
CA ALA A 255 50.54 6.67 -32.14
C ALA A 255 50.81 7.78 -33.16
N LEU A 256 50.03 8.88 -33.11
CA LEU A 256 50.20 10.03 -33.98
C LEU A 256 51.53 10.76 -33.69
N GLU A 257 51.89 10.93 -32.42
CA GLU A 257 53.17 11.52 -32.04
C GLU A 257 54.36 10.66 -32.46
N GLN A 258 54.28 9.34 -32.26
CA GLN A 258 55.34 8.42 -32.68
C GLN A 258 55.46 8.35 -34.20
N SER A 259 54.34 8.31 -34.93
CA SER A 259 54.34 8.32 -36.40
C SER A 259 54.97 9.60 -36.96
N LYS A 260 54.69 10.77 -36.38
CA LYS A 260 55.36 12.03 -36.73
C LYS A 260 56.86 12.01 -36.45
N LYS A 261 57.28 11.49 -35.29
CA LYS A 261 58.71 11.37 -34.94
C LYS A 261 59.45 10.42 -35.87
N ALA A 262 58.86 9.27 -36.16
CA ALA A 262 59.42 8.28 -37.08
C ALA A 262 59.55 8.83 -38.49
N SER A 263 58.50 9.48 -39.01
CA SER A 263 58.52 10.13 -40.33
C SER A 263 59.65 11.16 -40.45
N LYS A 264 59.82 12.05 -39.46
CA LYS A 264 60.93 13.02 -39.44
C LYS A 264 62.31 12.35 -39.38
N LYS A 265 62.44 11.25 -38.65
CA LYS A 265 63.74 10.57 -38.53
C LYS A 265 64.09 9.81 -39.81
N LEU A 266 63.10 9.21 -40.49
CA LEU A 266 63.30 8.59 -41.80
C LEU A 266 63.66 9.64 -42.85
N GLU A 267 62.98 10.79 -42.87
CA GLU A 267 63.31 11.91 -43.76
C GLU A 267 64.77 12.36 -43.59
N SER A 268 65.22 12.54 -42.34
CA SER A 268 66.63 12.83 -42.03
C SER A 268 67.60 11.72 -42.44
N LEU A 269 67.19 10.44 -42.37
CA LEU A 269 68.05 9.32 -42.78
C LEU A 269 68.11 9.17 -44.30
N THR A 270 67.03 9.48 -45.02
CA THR A 270 67.01 9.56 -46.48
C THR A 270 68.03 10.60 -46.96
N GLU A 271 68.05 11.79 -46.36
CA GLU A 271 69.07 12.83 -46.67
C GLU A 271 70.51 12.35 -46.39
N GLU A 272 70.72 11.57 -45.32
CA GLU A 272 72.03 10.96 -45.01
C GLU A 272 72.41 9.89 -46.06
N PHE A 273 71.45 9.07 -46.52
CA PHE A 273 71.68 8.06 -47.56
C PHE A 273 72.00 8.69 -48.90
N ASP A 274 71.26 9.73 -49.31
CA ASP A 274 71.56 10.55 -50.50
C ASP A 274 73.01 11.02 -50.49
N SER A 275 73.48 11.54 -49.35
CA SER A 275 74.86 12.02 -49.21
C SER A 275 75.90 10.89 -49.30
N LEU A 276 75.61 9.71 -48.73
CA LEU A 276 76.49 8.54 -48.76
C LEU A 276 76.56 7.91 -50.16
N ILE A 277 75.43 7.89 -50.89
CA ILE A 277 75.37 7.43 -52.28
C ILE A 277 76.30 8.29 -53.16
N ILE A 278 76.29 9.62 -52.96
CA ILE A 278 77.17 10.55 -53.67
C ILE A 278 78.66 10.33 -53.31
N GLU A 279 79.00 10.04 -52.05
CA GLU A 279 80.40 9.79 -51.62
C GLU A 279 80.99 8.45 -52.09
N LEU A 280 80.17 7.41 -52.28
CA LEU A 280 80.62 6.02 -52.47
C LEU A 280 80.96 5.63 -53.93
N GLU A 281 81.20 6.61 -54.81
CA GLU A 281 81.31 6.62 -56.29
C GLU A 281 81.95 5.41 -57.04
N ASN A 282 82.55 4.42 -56.36
CA ASN A 282 83.29 3.30 -56.98
C ASN A 282 83.04 1.87 -56.42
N LYS A 283 81.93 1.59 -55.70
CA LYS A 283 81.56 0.20 -55.29
C LYS A 283 80.11 -0.17 -55.68
N SER A 284 79.95 -0.87 -56.82
CA SER A 284 78.64 -1.11 -57.46
C SER A 284 77.60 -1.84 -56.61
N ASP A 285 78.02 -2.83 -55.82
CA ASP A 285 77.06 -3.69 -55.11
C ASP A 285 76.50 -3.01 -53.85
N VAL A 286 77.31 -2.18 -53.19
CA VAL A 286 76.92 -1.44 -51.97
C VAL A 286 75.97 -0.28 -52.30
N ILE A 287 76.23 0.43 -53.40
CA ILE A 287 75.35 1.52 -53.87
C ILE A 287 73.95 0.99 -54.18
N LYS A 288 73.86 -0.14 -54.88
CA LYS A 288 72.56 -0.75 -55.24
C LYS A 288 71.72 -1.15 -54.01
N ASP A 289 72.36 -1.66 -52.96
CA ASP A 289 71.69 -1.98 -51.70
C ASP A 289 71.29 -0.71 -50.90
N LEU A 290 72.06 0.38 -51.06
CA LEU A 290 71.80 1.68 -50.46
C LEU A 290 70.62 2.40 -51.13
N ASP A 291 70.59 2.45 -52.47
CA ASP A 291 69.47 2.97 -53.27
C ASP A 291 68.17 2.24 -52.93
N ARG A 292 68.22 0.90 -52.87
CA ARG A 292 67.04 0.08 -52.50
C ARG A 292 66.57 0.37 -51.08
N SER A 293 67.49 0.65 -50.16
CA SER A 293 67.15 0.99 -48.77
C SER A 293 66.57 2.40 -48.67
N GLU A 294 67.05 3.34 -49.47
CA GLU A 294 66.51 4.69 -49.62
C GLU A 294 65.06 4.65 -50.16
N ASP A 295 64.82 3.90 -51.23
CA ASP A 295 63.47 3.67 -51.80
C ASP A 295 62.50 3.15 -50.73
N ILE A 296 62.92 2.14 -49.95
CA ILE A 296 62.13 1.58 -48.85
C ILE A 296 61.87 2.63 -47.76
N MET A 297 62.82 3.51 -47.47
CA MET A 297 62.64 4.60 -46.50
C MET A 297 61.69 5.69 -47.00
N ILE A 298 61.73 6.03 -48.29
CA ILE A 298 60.79 6.95 -48.92
C ILE A 298 59.37 6.36 -48.88
N GLU A 299 59.21 5.10 -49.28
CA GLU A 299 57.92 4.39 -49.22
C GLU A 299 57.39 4.32 -47.79
N SER A 300 58.24 3.94 -46.82
CA SER A 300 57.89 3.89 -45.40
C SER A 300 57.50 5.26 -44.85
N THR A 301 58.14 6.34 -45.30
CA THR A 301 57.81 7.71 -44.91
C THR A 301 56.43 8.12 -45.45
N ASP A 302 56.13 7.83 -46.71
CA ASP A 302 54.81 8.11 -47.30
C ASP A 302 53.69 7.32 -46.61
N ASP A 303 53.94 6.04 -46.28
CA ASP A 303 53.00 5.21 -45.55
C ASP A 303 52.78 5.67 -44.10
N LEU A 304 53.81 6.18 -43.43
CA LEU A 304 53.68 6.84 -42.12
C LEU A 304 52.90 8.15 -42.20
N LEU A 305 53.09 8.94 -43.26
CA LEU A 305 52.31 10.17 -43.50
C LEU A 305 50.83 9.85 -43.74
N LYS A 306 50.52 8.84 -44.56
CA LYS A 306 49.14 8.34 -44.74
C LYS A 306 48.55 7.87 -43.41
N THR A 307 49.32 7.14 -42.60
CA THR A 307 48.89 6.65 -41.28
C THR A 307 48.64 7.80 -40.30
N THR A 308 49.51 8.81 -40.27
CA THR A 308 49.33 10.03 -39.48
C THR A 308 48.02 10.74 -39.85
N LYS A 309 47.72 10.89 -41.14
CA LYS A 309 46.45 11.47 -41.61
C LYS A 309 45.24 10.66 -41.16
N LYS A 310 45.30 9.32 -41.25
CA LYS A 310 44.23 8.43 -40.75
C LYS A 310 44.02 8.55 -39.24
N LEU A 311 45.09 8.58 -38.45
CA LEU A 311 45.01 8.76 -36.99
C LEU A 311 44.44 10.13 -36.61
N GLN A 312 44.79 11.18 -37.35
CA GLN A 312 44.22 12.52 -37.15
C GLN A 312 42.72 12.56 -37.49
N SER A 313 42.30 11.86 -38.54
CA SER A 313 40.88 11.69 -38.87
C SER A 313 40.14 10.91 -37.79
N LEU A 314 40.74 9.83 -37.26
CA LEU A 314 40.15 9.04 -36.17
C LEU A 314 39.96 9.89 -34.91
N LYS A 315 40.98 10.66 -34.50
CA LYS A 315 40.88 11.60 -33.38
C LYS A 315 39.71 12.57 -33.58
N THR A 316 39.62 13.17 -34.77
CA THR A 316 38.53 14.10 -35.12
C THR A 316 37.16 13.43 -35.06
N GLN A 317 37.04 12.16 -35.48
CA GLN A 317 35.79 11.40 -35.38
C GLN A 317 35.42 11.07 -33.93
N LEU A 318 36.39 10.70 -33.09
CA LEU A 318 36.16 10.44 -31.66
C LEU A 318 35.75 11.72 -30.91
N ASP A 319 36.38 12.86 -31.23
CA ASP A 319 35.99 14.20 -30.74
C ASP A 319 34.54 14.54 -31.13
N ASN A 320 34.18 14.28 -32.39
CA ASN A 320 32.83 14.55 -32.89
C ASN A 320 31.79 13.59 -32.32
N LEU A 321 32.14 12.33 -32.07
CA LEU A 321 31.25 11.34 -31.48
C LEU A 321 30.76 11.79 -30.11
N LEU A 322 31.68 12.27 -29.26
CA LEU A 322 31.34 12.79 -27.94
C LEU A 322 30.57 14.12 -27.99
N LYS A 323 30.86 14.99 -28.97
CA LYS A 323 30.05 16.20 -29.23
C LYS A 323 28.65 15.87 -29.75
N ASN A 324 28.47 14.84 -30.58
CA ASN A 324 27.15 14.50 -31.13
C ASN A 324 26.24 13.85 -30.08
N PHE A 325 26.79 13.15 -29.09
CA PHE A 325 26.05 12.74 -27.89
C PHE A 325 25.39 13.93 -27.14
N SER A 326 25.84 15.16 -27.37
CA SER A 326 25.28 16.38 -26.78
C SER A 326 24.03 16.92 -27.51
N LYS A 327 23.89 16.68 -28.83
CA LYS A 327 22.83 17.29 -29.65
C LYS A 327 21.50 16.55 -29.60
N GLU A 328 21.52 15.22 -29.53
CA GLU A 328 20.31 14.40 -29.52
C GLU A 328 19.56 14.40 -28.18
N ASN A 329 20.19 14.84 -27.08
CA ASN A 329 19.56 14.89 -25.73
C ASN A 329 18.91 16.25 -25.37
N THR A 330 18.71 17.11 -26.37
CA THR A 330 18.12 18.46 -26.22
C THR A 330 16.78 18.65 -26.95
N ASN A 331 16.24 17.62 -27.60
CA ASN A 331 14.89 17.63 -28.19
C ASN A 331 13.93 16.75 -27.39
#